data_AF-A0A661R045-F1
#
_entry.id   AF-A0A661R045-F1
#
_cell.length_a   1.000
_cell.length_b   1.000
_cell.length_c   1.000
_cell.angle_alpha   90.00
_cell.angle_beta   90.00
_cell.angle_gamma   90.00
#
_symmetry.space_group_name_H-M   'P 1'
#
loop_
_entity.id
_entity.type
_entity.pdbx_description
1 polymer ?
#
loop_
_entity_poly.entity_id
_entity_poly.type
_entity_poly.pdbx_seq_one_letter_code
_entity_poly.pdbx_strand_id
1 'polypeptide(L)'
;MQEINFGRIEGLAVRGGEPVLDPPPRVVREIKFGGENGPRRELGSDDFALKAQAVEFFAHLSRLGDGTVESLEIKHGLPFRMSVEEAVRA
;
A
#
# COMPACT_ATOMS: atom_id res chain seq x y z
N MET A 1 -4.94 1.05 -5.43
CA MET A 1 -5.20 0.46 -4.09
C MET A 1 -6.69 0.27 -3.81
N GLN A 2 -7.55 1.22 -4.17
CA GLN A 2 -9.01 1.11 -3.99
C GLN A 2 -9.61 -0.15 -4.62
N GLU A 3 -9.15 -0.55 -5.82
CA GLU A 3 -9.59 -1.79 -6.49
C GLU A 3 -9.22 -3.08 -5.73
N ILE A 4 -8.15 -3.03 -4.92
CA ILE A 4 -7.72 -4.16 -4.09
C ILE A 4 -8.70 -4.34 -2.92
N ASN A 5 -9.17 -3.23 -2.34
CA ASN A 5 -10.03 -3.14 -1.15
C ASN A 5 -9.41 -3.78 0.10
N PHE A 6 -9.27 -5.10 0.12
CA PHE A 6 -8.53 -5.85 1.13
C PHE A 6 -7.48 -6.72 0.45
N GLY A 7 -6.27 -6.71 0.98
CA GLY A 7 -5.20 -7.53 0.44
C GLY A 7 -3.83 -6.93 0.69
N ARG A 8 -2.89 -7.27 -0.18
CA ARG A 8 -1.52 -6.76 -0.12
C ARG A 8 -0.86 -6.64 -1.49
N ILE A 9 0.07 -5.71 -1.58
CA ILE A 9 1.03 -5.60 -2.68
C ILE A 9 2.37 -6.14 -2.16
N GLU A 10 3.00 -7.03 -2.90
CA GLU A 10 4.26 -7.67 -2.51
C GLU A 10 5.35 -7.39 -3.55
N GLY A 11 6.59 -7.22 -3.05
CA GLY A 11 7.75 -6.98 -3.91
C GLY A 11 7.68 -5.65 -4.66
N LEU A 12 7.16 -4.59 -4.03
CA LEU A 12 7.09 -3.27 -4.64
C LEU A 12 8.47 -2.60 -4.57
N ALA A 13 9.12 -2.49 -5.73
CA ALA A 13 10.38 -1.77 -5.84
C ALA A 13 10.16 -0.27 -5.67
N VAL A 14 11.11 0.39 -5.00
CA VAL A 14 11.12 1.83 -4.78
C VAL A 14 12.45 2.39 -5.28
N ARG A 15 12.40 3.46 -6.09
CA ARG A 15 13.57 4.13 -6.64
C ARG A 15 13.43 5.63 -6.49
N GLY A 16 14.41 6.28 -5.87
CA GLY A 16 14.38 7.71 -5.58
C GLY A 16 13.16 8.15 -4.75
N GLY A 17 12.59 7.24 -3.96
CA GLY A 17 11.38 7.46 -3.17
C GLY A 17 10.06 7.22 -3.91
N GLU A 18 10.11 6.80 -5.17
CA GLU A 18 8.94 6.54 -6.01
C GLU A 18 8.73 5.03 -6.24
N PRO A 19 7.48 4.54 -6.24
CA PRO A 19 7.17 3.15 -6.55
C PRO A 19 7.41 2.85 -8.04
N VAL A 20 8.09 1.73 -8.32
CA VAL A 20 8.31 1.21 -9.67
C VAL A 20 7.33 0.07 -9.94
N LEU A 21 6.60 0.18 -11.05
CA LEU A 21 5.57 -0.77 -11.47
C LEU A 21 5.97 -1.60 -12.70
N ASP A 22 7.23 -1.50 -13.13
CA ASP A 22 7.79 -2.34 -14.18
C ASP A 22 9.09 -3.00 -13.68
N PRO A 23 9.10 -4.33 -13.45
CA PRO A 23 7.96 -5.23 -13.61
C PRO A 23 6.84 -4.95 -12.59
N PRO A 24 5.59 -5.32 -12.89
CA PRO A 24 4.47 -5.08 -11.98
C PRO A 24 4.65 -5.85 -10.67
N PRO A 25 4.36 -5.22 -9.52
CA PRO A 25 4.43 -5.90 -8.23
C PRO A 25 3.32 -6.95 -8.14
N ARG A 26 3.51 -7.93 -7.27
CA ARG A 26 2.50 -8.97 -7.04
C ARG A 26 1.34 -8.39 -6.22
N VAL A 27 0.12 -8.56 -6.69
CA VAL A 27 -1.09 -8.14 -5.98
C VAL A 27 -1.87 -9.36 -5.50
N VAL A 28 -2.13 -9.44 -4.20
CA VAL A 28 -2.93 -10.50 -3.57
C VAL A 28 -4.17 -9.87 -2.97
N ARG A 29 -5.36 -10.27 -3.43
CA ARG A 29 -6.63 -9.80 -2.89
C ARG A 29 -7.17 -10.77 -1.85
N GLU A 30 -7.69 -10.22 -0.76
CA GLU A 30 -8.38 -10.96 0.28
C GLU A 30 -9.88 -10.85 0.09
N ILE A 31 -10.56 -12.00 0.06
CA ILE A 31 -12.01 -12.10 -0.08
C ILE A 31 -12.58 -12.63 1.24
N LYS A 32 -13.37 -11.80 1.92
CA LYS A 32 -13.96 -12.14 3.21
C LYS A 32 -15.29 -12.88 3.01
N PHE A 33 -15.38 -14.15 3.41
CA PHE A 33 -16.66 -14.85 3.42
C PHE A 33 -17.54 -14.34 4.57
N GLY A 34 -18.82 -14.07 4.29
CA GLY A 34 -19.77 -13.53 5.29
C GLY A 34 -19.48 -12.11 5.77
N GLY A 35 -18.50 -11.42 5.18
CA GLY A 35 -18.14 -10.03 5.50
C GLY A 35 -18.36 -9.08 4.32
N GLU A 36 -18.20 -7.78 4.56
CA GLU A 36 -18.32 -6.76 3.53
C GLU A 36 -17.06 -6.71 2.65
N ASN A 37 -17.21 -7.04 1.37
CA ASN A 37 -16.17 -6.87 0.32
C ASN A 37 -16.51 -5.74 -0.66
N GLY A 38 -17.61 -5.02 -0.42
CA GLY A 38 -18.12 -4.00 -1.32
C GLY A 38 -17.12 -2.85 -1.52
N PRO A 39 -17.22 -2.12 -2.65
CA PRO A 39 -16.45 -0.90 -2.85
C PRO A 39 -16.75 0.07 -1.72
N ARG A 40 -15.72 0.79 -1.26
CA ARG A 40 -15.85 1.76 -0.17
C ARG A 40 -16.91 2.80 -0.57
N ARG A 41 -17.99 2.91 0.21
CA ARG A 41 -19.10 3.85 -0.02
C ARG A 41 -18.68 5.32 -0.03
N GLU A 42 -17.51 5.64 0.51
CA GLU A 42 -16.93 6.98 0.65
C GLU A 42 -16.22 7.51 -0.60
N LEU A 43 -16.33 6.84 -1.76
CA LEU A 43 -15.75 7.28 -3.05
C LEU A 43 -16.17 8.71 -3.49
N GLY A 44 -17.09 9.38 -2.78
CA GLY A 44 -17.52 10.75 -3.02
C GLY A 44 -17.43 11.70 -1.82
N SER A 45 -16.80 11.31 -0.71
CA SER A 45 -16.62 12.20 0.45
C SER A 45 -15.21 12.78 0.47
N ASP A 46 -15.07 14.09 0.70
CA ASP A 46 -13.82 14.82 0.94
C ASP A 46 -13.18 14.41 2.28
N ASP A 47 -12.97 13.12 2.44
CA ASP A 47 -12.67 12.52 3.73
C ASP A 47 -11.16 12.65 3.99
N PHE A 48 -10.83 13.74 4.65
CA PHE A 48 -9.48 14.19 4.96
C PHE A 48 -8.66 13.12 5.71
N ALA A 49 -9.34 12.27 6.50
CA ALA A 49 -8.73 11.17 7.22
C ALA A 49 -8.20 10.06 6.29
N LEU A 50 -8.88 9.79 5.15
CA LEU A 50 -8.45 8.79 4.16
C LEU A 50 -7.14 9.18 3.46
N LYS A 51 -6.82 10.49 3.45
CA LYS A 51 -5.56 11.00 2.90
C LYS A 51 -4.39 10.78 3.85
N ALA A 52 -4.61 10.67 5.17
CA ALA A 52 -3.52 10.61 6.14
C ALA A 52 -2.65 9.35 5.97
N GLN A 53 -3.25 8.16 5.84
CA GLN A 53 -2.47 6.93 5.64
C GLN A 53 -1.75 6.92 4.28
N ALA A 54 -2.39 7.46 3.24
CA ALA A 54 -1.76 7.57 1.93
C ALA A 54 -0.56 8.54 1.97
N VAL A 55 -0.74 9.71 2.61
CA VAL A 55 0.33 10.70 2.82
C VAL A 55 1.47 10.11 3.64
N GLU A 56 1.17 9.41 4.73
CA GLU A 56 2.17 8.75 5.57
C GLU A 56 2.94 7.69 4.78
N PHE A 57 2.23 6.84 4.02
CA PHE A 57 2.84 5.85 3.15
C PHE A 57 3.81 6.49 2.14
N PHE A 58 3.38 7.50 1.39
CA PHE A 58 4.26 8.16 0.42
C PHE A 58 5.44 8.87 1.09
N ALA A 59 5.22 9.49 2.26
CA ALA A 59 6.31 10.10 3.02
C ALA A 59 7.34 9.05 3.48
N HIS A 60 6.91 7.83 3.81
CA HIS A 60 7.82 6.74 4.10
C HIS A 60 8.59 6.26 2.85
N LEU A 61 7.95 6.18 1.68
CA LEU A 61 8.65 5.86 0.43
C LEU A 61 9.73 6.92 0.13
N SER A 62 9.39 8.20 0.24
CA SER A 62 10.36 9.30 0.05
C SER A 62 11.56 9.20 0.98
N ARG A 63 11.37 8.74 2.22
CA ARG A 63 12.47 8.50 3.18
C ARG A 63 13.28 7.24 2.88
N LEU A 64 12.63 6.20 2.37
CA LEU A 64 13.30 4.95 1.97
C LEU A 64 14.30 5.20 0.83
N GLY A 65 13.94 6.06 -0.12
CA GLY A 65 14.77 6.35 -1.29
C GLY A 65 14.81 5.15 -2.23
N ASP A 66 15.85 4.34 -2.15
CA ASP A 66 15.98 3.10 -2.92
C ASP A 66 15.78 1.89 -2.02
N GLY A 67 14.89 0.98 -2.43
CA GLY A 67 14.66 -0.24 -1.67
C GLY A 67 13.53 -1.09 -2.23
N THR A 68 13.06 -2.02 -1.41
CA THR A 68 11.93 -2.89 -1.72
C THR A 68 10.98 -2.90 -0.52
N VAL A 69 9.71 -2.56 -0.79
CA VAL A 69 8.62 -2.85 0.14
C VAL A 69 8.25 -4.31 -0.08
N GLU A 70 8.64 -5.18 0.86
CA GLU A 70 8.35 -6.61 0.78
C GLU A 70 6.84 -6.87 0.77
N SER A 71 6.10 -6.13 1.60
CA SER A 71 4.65 -6.29 1.74
C SER A 71 4.01 -4.98 2.18
N LEU A 72 3.03 -4.51 1.41
CA LEU A 72 2.13 -3.40 1.74
C LEU A 72 0.72 -3.96 1.94
N GLU A 73 0.25 -3.98 3.19
CA GLU A 73 -1.10 -4.37 3.57
C GLU A 73 -2.10 -3.24 3.26
N ILE A 74 -3.22 -3.61 2.65
CA ILE A 74 -4.29 -2.72 2.23
C ILE A 74 -5.58 -3.11 2.93
N LYS A 75 -6.24 -2.13 3.57
CA LYS A 75 -7.58 -2.29 4.17
C LYS A 75 -8.48 -1.16 3.71
N HIS A 76 -9.68 -1.52 3.27
CA HIS A 76 -10.65 -0.56 2.72
C HIS A 76 -10.05 0.34 1.63
N GLY A 77 -9.16 -0.21 0.81
CA GLY A 77 -8.51 0.50 -0.29
C GLY A 77 -7.36 1.45 0.11
N LEU A 78 -6.98 1.47 1.38
CA LEU A 78 -5.89 2.32 1.90
C LEU A 78 -4.69 1.51 2.39
N PRO A 79 -3.47 2.09 2.32
CA PRO A 79 -2.32 1.59 3.08
C PRO A 79 -2.67 1.43 4.55
N PHE A 80 -2.31 0.29 5.12
CA PHE A 80 -2.51 0.01 6.54
C PHE A 80 -1.20 -0.27 7.27
N ARG A 81 -0.30 -1.01 6.62
CA ARG A 81 1.00 -1.39 7.17
C ARG A 81 1.94 -1.75 6.04
N MET A 82 3.23 -1.47 6.18
CA MET A 82 4.25 -1.98 5.26
C MET A 82 5.41 -2.62 6.01
N SER A 83 6.06 -3.58 5.36
CA SER A 83 7.36 -4.13 5.74
C SER A 83 8.37 -3.78 4.65
N VAL A 84 9.55 -3.29 5.05
CA VAL A 84 10.65 -2.93 4.15
C VAL A 84 11.85 -3.82 4.45
N GLU A 85 12.56 -4.21 3.40
CA GLU A 85 13.85 -4.89 3.54
C GLU A 85 14.95 -3.85 3.77
N GLU A 86 15.65 -3.94 4.89
CA GLU A 86 16.79 -3.07 5.21
C GLU A 86 18.03 -3.91 5.50
N ALA A 87 19.15 -3.59 4.85
CA ALA A 87 20.43 -4.19 5.20
C ALA A 87 20.93 -3.58 6.53
N VAL A 88 21.22 -4.43 7.51
CA VAL A 88 21.88 -3.99 8.75
C VAL A 88 23.27 -3.46 8.38
N ARG A 89 23.51 -2.18 8.60
CA ARG A 89 24.86 -1.61 8.50
C ARG A 89 25.64 -2.03 9.76
N ALA A 90 26.77 -2.70 9.56
CA ALA A 90 27.73 -3.04 10.61
C ALA A 90 28.47 -1.79 11.12
#